data_AF-H3BNV9-F1
#
_entry.id   AF-H3BNV9-F1
#
_cell.length_a   1.000
_cell.length_b   1.000
_cell.length_c   1.000
_cell.angle_alpha   90.00
_cell.angle_beta   90.00
_cell.angle_gamma   90.00
#
_symmetry.space_group_name_H-M   'P 1'
#
loop_
_entity.id
_entity.type
_entity.pdbx_description
1 polymer ?
#
loop_
_entity_poly.entity_id
_entity_poly.type
_entity_poly.pdbx_seq_one_letter_code
_entity_poly.pdbx_strand_id
1 'polypeptide(L)'
;MLATRVFSLVGKRAISTSVCVRAHESVVKSEDFSLPAYMDRRDHPLPEVAHVKHLSASQKALKEKEKASWSSLSMDEKVELYRIKFKESFAEMNRGSNEWKTVVGGAMFFIGFTALVIMWQKHYGHLGLCLSDPVIHSL
;
A
#
# COMPACT_ATOMS: atom_id res chain seq x y z
N MET A 1 -19.63 -25.30 -38.25
CA MET A 1 -19.26 -25.78 -36.90
C MET A 1 -17.81 -25.44 -36.63
N LEU A 2 -17.52 -24.27 -36.06
CA LEU A 2 -16.14 -23.80 -35.90
C LEU A 2 -16.06 -22.71 -34.81
N ALA A 3 -16.24 -23.07 -33.54
CA ALA A 3 -15.90 -22.20 -32.41
C ALA A 3 -16.08 -22.93 -31.07
N THR A 4 -15.20 -23.88 -30.72
CA THR A 4 -15.20 -24.36 -29.31
C THR A 4 -13.88 -24.97 -28.87
N ARG A 5 -12.75 -24.24 -28.96
CA ARG A 5 -11.52 -24.63 -28.24
C ARG A 5 -10.69 -23.43 -27.81
N VAL A 6 -11.21 -22.62 -26.88
CA VAL A 6 -10.40 -21.65 -26.13
C VAL A 6 -10.92 -21.52 -24.68
N PHE A 7 -10.95 -22.61 -23.93
CA PHE A 7 -11.23 -22.59 -22.48
C PHE A 7 -10.38 -23.62 -21.73
N SER A 8 -9.06 -23.62 -21.95
CA SER A 8 -8.16 -24.53 -21.22
C SER A 8 -6.86 -23.89 -20.77
N LEU A 9 -6.88 -22.64 -20.28
CA LEU A 9 -5.69 -22.02 -19.68
C LEU A 9 -6.03 -21.10 -18.48
N VAL A 10 -7.02 -21.47 -17.66
CA VAL A 10 -7.05 -20.99 -16.27
C VAL A 10 -6.06 -21.85 -15.49
N GLY A 11 -4.79 -21.50 -15.68
CA GLY A 11 -3.64 -22.09 -15.02
C GLY A 11 -3.74 -21.87 -13.52
N LYS A 12 -3.75 -22.97 -12.80
CA LYS A 12 -3.56 -23.10 -11.37
C LYS A 12 -2.31 -22.32 -10.96
N ARG A 13 -2.47 -21.13 -10.37
CA ARG A 13 -1.44 -20.47 -9.57
C ARG A 13 -2.00 -20.27 -8.17
N ALA A 14 -1.81 -21.28 -7.33
CA ALA A 14 -1.95 -21.12 -5.89
C ALA A 14 -0.79 -20.24 -5.42
N ILE A 15 -1.08 -18.98 -5.09
CA ILE A 15 -0.11 -18.09 -4.45
C ILE A 15 -0.08 -18.48 -2.97
N SER A 16 0.74 -19.47 -2.63
CA SER A 16 1.10 -19.75 -1.25
C SER A 16 2.14 -18.73 -0.82
N THR A 17 1.71 -17.74 -0.04
CA THR A 17 2.59 -16.78 0.61
C THR A 17 2.34 -16.87 2.11
N SER A 18 2.91 -17.90 2.76
CA SER A 18 3.11 -17.85 4.21
C SER A 18 4.51 -17.30 4.47
N VAL A 19 4.60 -15.98 4.58
CA VAL A 19 5.79 -15.33 5.13
C VAL A 19 5.54 -15.18 6.62
N CYS A 20 6.16 -16.03 7.44
CA CYS A 20 6.21 -15.82 8.88
C CYS A 20 7.17 -14.66 9.17
N VAL A 21 6.67 -13.44 9.15
CA VAL A 21 7.41 -12.28 9.66
C VAL A 21 7.38 -12.39 11.19
N ARG A 22 8.52 -12.70 11.82
CA ARG A 22 8.70 -12.38 13.24
C ARG A 22 8.88 -10.88 13.35
N ALA A 23 7.75 -10.16 13.36
CA ALA A 23 7.76 -8.72 13.57
C ALA A 23 7.99 -8.48 15.06
N HIS A 24 9.15 -7.93 15.40
CA HIS A 24 9.41 -7.32 16.69
C HIS A 24 8.88 -5.88 16.68
N GLU A 25 7.60 -5.72 16.32
CA GLU A 25 6.98 -4.41 16.14
C GLU A 25 6.48 -3.89 17.48
N SER A 26 6.98 -2.73 17.89
CA SER A 26 6.44 -2.04 19.06
C SER A 26 5.05 -1.51 18.74
N VAL A 27 4.06 -1.92 19.52
CA VAL A 27 2.68 -1.45 19.36
C VAL A 27 2.60 0.03 19.72
N VAL A 28 2.28 0.87 18.74
CA VAL A 28 1.94 2.28 18.96
C VAL A 28 0.50 2.33 19.44
N LYS A 29 0.27 2.86 20.64
CA LYS A 29 -1.07 3.01 21.20
C LYS A 29 -1.60 4.42 20.95
N SER A 30 -2.92 4.55 20.79
CA SER A 30 -3.58 5.84 20.59
C SER A 30 -3.45 6.76 21.80
N GLU A 31 -3.37 6.21 23.01
CA GLU A 31 -3.18 6.93 24.26
C GLU A 31 -1.84 7.70 24.35
N ASP A 32 -0.86 7.32 23.53
CA ASP A 32 0.49 7.90 23.53
C ASP A 32 0.66 9.10 22.58
N PHE A 33 -0.43 9.71 22.09
CA PHE A 33 -0.37 10.79 21.09
C PHE A 33 0.40 12.05 21.54
N SER A 34 0.47 12.28 22.85
CA SER A 34 1.17 13.42 23.45
C SER A 34 2.67 13.16 23.67
N LEU A 35 3.12 11.91 23.50
CA LEU A 35 4.51 11.51 23.65
C LEU A 35 5.22 11.54 22.29
N PRO A 36 6.56 11.71 22.28
CA PRO A 36 7.34 11.61 21.06
C PRO A 36 7.12 10.25 20.36
N ALA A 37 6.69 10.32 19.10
CA ALA A 37 6.44 9.15 18.27
C ALA A 37 7.59 8.92 17.29
N TYR A 38 7.89 7.65 17.05
CA TYR A 38 8.86 7.26 16.03
C TYR A 38 8.25 7.49 14.64
N MET A 39 8.98 8.16 13.74
CA MET A 39 8.59 8.31 12.33
C MET A 39 9.81 8.25 11.43
N ASP A 40 9.75 7.44 10.37
CA ASP A 40 10.74 7.43 9.30
C ASP A 40 10.52 8.64 8.40
N ARG A 41 11.44 9.60 8.45
CA ARG A 41 11.36 10.84 7.69
C ARG A 41 12.72 11.20 7.10
N ARG A 42 12.73 11.60 5.83
CA ARG A 42 13.96 11.98 5.12
C ARG A 42 14.54 13.31 5.60
N ASP A 43 13.66 14.22 5.99
CA ASP A 43 14.01 15.54 6.52
C ASP A 43 14.43 15.49 8.00
N HIS A 44 14.10 14.40 8.70
CA HIS A 44 14.48 14.18 10.09
C HIS A 44 15.15 12.79 10.26
N PRO A 45 16.42 12.65 9.83
CA PRO A 45 17.12 11.35 9.78
C PRO A 45 17.35 10.72 11.15
N LEU A 46 17.29 11.48 12.24
CA LEU A 46 17.59 11.03 13.59
C LEU A 46 16.37 11.25 14.50
N PRO A 47 15.42 10.30 14.54
CA PRO A 47 14.22 10.42 15.36
C PRO A 47 14.57 10.39 16.86
N GLU A 48 13.82 11.19 17.61
CA GLU A 48 13.97 11.39 19.05
C GLU A 48 13.83 10.08 19.84
N VAL A 49 12.85 9.26 19.46
CA VAL A 49 12.63 7.91 20.00
C VAL A 49 13.22 6.84 19.08
N ALA A 50 13.61 5.70 19.66
CA ALA A 50 14.00 4.52 18.89
C ALA A 50 12.76 3.76 18.41
N HIS A 51 12.90 3.05 17.28
CA HIS A 51 11.85 2.18 16.76
C HIS A 51 11.43 1.12 17.79
N VAL A 52 12.39 0.39 18.35
CA VAL A 52 12.12 -0.63 19.37
C VAL A 52 12.34 -0.08 20.78
N LYS A 53 11.27 0.05 21.57
CA LYS A 53 11.32 0.52 22.96
C LYS A 53 11.64 -0.60 23.97
N HIS A 54 11.05 -1.78 23.79
CA HIS A 54 11.24 -2.92 24.69
C HIS A 54 12.21 -3.91 24.09
N LEU A 55 13.39 -4.06 24.70
CA LEU A 55 14.44 -4.95 24.20
C LEU A 55 14.34 -6.35 24.81
N SER A 56 14.50 -7.37 23.98
CA SER A 56 14.67 -8.76 24.42
C SER A 56 16.00 -8.97 25.16
N ALA A 57 16.19 -10.12 25.82
CA ALA A 57 17.43 -10.42 26.52
C ALA A 57 18.66 -10.41 25.59
N SER A 58 18.53 -10.95 24.37
CA SER A 58 19.60 -10.92 23.37
C SER A 58 19.90 -9.50 22.89
N GLN A 59 18.87 -8.69 22.65
CA GLN A 59 19.03 -7.30 22.24
C GLN A 59 19.67 -6.44 23.33
N LYS A 60 19.36 -6.70 24.61
CA LYS A 60 20.04 -6.05 25.74
C LYS A 60 21.52 -6.42 25.78
N ALA A 61 21.87 -7.70 25.61
CA ALA A 61 23.26 -8.12 25.53
C ALA A 61 23.99 -7.48 24.32
N LEU A 62 23.29 -7.34 23.19
CA LEU A 62 23.82 -6.64 22.01
C LEU A 62 24.02 -5.14 22.27
N LYS A 63 23.12 -4.49 23.01
CA LYS A 63 23.29 -3.09 23.47
C LYS A 63 24.47 -2.91 24.43
N GLU A 64 24.77 -3.91 25.25
CA GLU A 64 25.99 -3.88 26.08
C GLU A 64 27.25 -4.04 25.23
N LYS A 65 27.22 -4.92 24.21
CA LYS A 65 28.31 -5.06 23.23
C LYS A 65 28.53 -3.80 22.38
N GLU A 66 27.47 -3.05 22.07
CA GLU A 66 27.53 -1.77 21.32
C GLU A 66 28.45 -0.73 22.00
N LYS A 67 28.57 -0.80 23.34
CA LYS A 67 29.46 0.10 24.11
C LYS A 67 30.94 -0.21 23.92
N ALA A 68 31.28 -1.41 23.44
CA ALA A 68 32.65 -1.82 23.14
C ALA A 68 33.04 -1.48 21.69
N SER A 69 34.19 -1.97 21.22
CA SER A 69 34.67 -1.69 19.86
C SER A 69 33.77 -2.32 18.79
N TRP A 70 33.32 -1.51 17.83
CA TRP A 70 32.49 -1.93 16.70
C TRP A 70 33.23 -2.81 15.68
N SER A 71 34.56 -2.92 15.80
CA SER A 71 35.34 -3.89 15.03
C SER A 71 35.07 -5.33 15.45
N SER A 72 34.59 -5.55 16.69
CA SER A 72 34.23 -6.88 17.20
C SER A 72 32.79 -7.30 16.88
N LEU A 73 31.97 -6.39 16.36
CA LEU A 73 30.59 -6.67 15.95
C LEU A 73 30.56 -7.32 14.56
N SER A 74 29.81 -8.41 14.45
CA SER A 74 29.52 -9.04 13.16
C SER A 74 28.64 -8.14 12.28
N MET A 75 28.54 -8.45 10.99
CA MET A 75 27.69 -7.69 10.07
C MET A 75 26.22 -7.79 10.48
N ASP A 76 25.77 -8.98 10.88
CA ASP A 76 24.39 -9.21 11.31
C ASP A 76 24.06 -8.46 12.60
N GLU A 77 25.00 -8.40 13.56
CA GLU A 77 24.85 -7.62 14.79
C GLU A 77 24.72 -6.12 14.51
N LYS A 78 25.45 -5.59 13.53
CA LYS A 78 25.32 -4.19 13.09
C LYS A 78 23.96 -3.92 12.44
N VAL A 79 23.47 -4.85 11.62
CA VAL A 79 22.14 -4.75 11.02
C VAL A 79 21.05 -4.85 12.08
N GLU A 80 21.19 -5.70 13.09
CA GLU A 80 20.25 -5.80 14.20
C GLU A 80 20.22 -4.51 15.04
N LEU A 81 21.38 -3.93 15.35
CA LEU A 81 21.46 -2.60 15.99
C LEU A 81 20.76 -1.53 15.16
N TYR A 82 20.93 -1.55 13.84
CA TYR A 82 20.20 -0.66 12.93
C TYR A 82 18.70 -0.85 13.04
N ARG A 83 18.19 -2.09 12.98
CA ARG A 83 16.75 -2.41 13.05
C ARG A 83 16.12 -2.16 14.43
N ILE A 84 16.92 -2.13 15.49
CA ILE A 84 16.49 -1.70 16.83
C ILE A 84 16.24 -0.20 16.85
N LYS A 85 17.14 0.61 16.25
CA LYS A 85 17.01 2.07 16.26
C LYS A 85 16.03 2.58 15.19
N PHE A 86 16.06 1.99 14.00
CA PHE A 86 15.29 2.40 12.83
C PHE A 86 14.43 1.27 12.27
N LYS A 87 13.21 1.59 11.82
CA LYS A 87 12.33 0.62 11.15
C LYS A 87 12.79 0.38 9.72
N GLU A 88 12.88 1.44 8.92
CA GLU A 88 13.21 1.38 7.51
C GLU A 88 14.58 1.99 7.19
N SER A 89 15.19 1.53 6.10
CA SER A 89 16.35 2.20 5.52
C SER A 89 15.95 3.37 4.62
N PHE A 90 16.88 4.28 4.35
CA PHE A 90 16.67 5.33 3.35
C PHE A 90 16.31 4.78 1.98
N ALA A 91 16.79 3.59 1.61
CA ALA A 91 16.42 2.94 0.36
C ALA A 91 14.98 2.40 0.39
N GLU A 92 14.56 1.82 1.52
CA GLU A 92 13.20 1.32 1.72
C GLU A 92 12.18 2.47 1.75
N MET A 93 12.47 3.54 2.50
CA MET A 93 11.62 4.73 2.57
C MET A 93 11.54 5.48 1.23
N ASN A 94 12.58 5.41 0.39
CA ASN A 94 12.58 6.00 -0.95
C ASN A 94 11.99 5.08 -2.03
N ARG A 95 11.49 3.90 -1.67
CA ARG A 95 10.92 2.99 -2.65
C ARG A 95 9.65 3.60 -3.25
N GLY A 96 9.66 3.82 -4.57
CA GLY A 96 8.50 4.34 -5.28
C GLY A 96 7.29 3.39 -5.21
N SER A 97 6.08 3.95 -5.07
CA SER A 97 4.83 3.20 -5.11
C SER A 97 4.25 3.13 -6.53
N ASN A 98 3.48 2.07 -6.81
CA ASN A 98 2.74 1.93 -8.07
C ASN A 98 1.30 2.47 -7.98
N GLU A 99 0.98 3.20 -6.90
CA GLU A 99 -0.38 3.69 -6.60
C GLU A 99 -0.92 4.60 -7.70
N TRP A 100 -0.03 5.35 -8.36
CA TRP A 100 -0.39 6.20 -9.51
C TRP A 100 -1.13 5.44 -10.61
N LYS A 101 -0.79 4.15 -10.83
CA LYS A 101 -1.46 3.31 -11.84
C LYS A 101 -2.91 3.06 -11.47
N THR A 102 -3.16 2.80 -10.19
CA THR A 102 -4.52 2.60 -9.67
C THR A 102 -5.31 3.90 -9.72
N VAL A 103 -4.70 5.04 -9.37
CA VAL A 103 -5.35 6.36 -9.45
C VAL A 103 -5.75 6.68 -10.89
N VAL A 104 -4.81 6.55 -11.85
CA VAL A 104 -5.08 6.81 -13.27
C VAL A 104 -6.12 5.84 -13.82
N GLY A 105 -5.99 4.55 -13.52
CA GLY A 105 -6.94 3.52 -13.95
C GLY A 105 -8.35 3.77 -13.41
N GLY A 106 -8.47 4.10 -12.13
CA GLY A 106 -9.74 4.45 -11.50
C GLY A 106 -10.39 5.68 -12.11
N ALA A 107 -9.62 6.75 -12.34
CA ALA A 107 -10.11 7.96 -13.00
C ALA A 107 -10.64 7.66 -14.41
N MET A 108 -9.89 6.92 -15.23
CA MET A 108 -10.33 6.54 -16.58
C MET A 108 -11.56 5.64 -16.57
N PHE A 109 -11.66 4.72 -15.60
CA PHE A 109 -12.85 3.88 -15.41
C PHE A 109 -14.10 4.73 -15.16
N PHE A 110 -14.04 5.70 -14.23
CA PHE A 110 -15.18 6.56 -13.95
C PHE A 110 -15.53 7.46 -15.13
N ILE A 111 -14.55 8.01 -15.86
CA ILE A 111 -14.81 8.77 -17.09
C ILE A 111 -15.56 7.91 -18.12
N GLY A 112 -15.09 6.68 -18.36
CA GLY A 112 -15.74 5.75 -19.28
C GLY A 112 -17.15 5.37 -18.81
N PHE A 113 -17.33 5.12 -17.51
CA PHE A 113 -18.62 4.81 -16.92
C PHE A 113 -19.61 5.98 -17.05
N THR A 114 -19.18 7.22 -16.77
CA THR A 114 -20.00 8.41 -16.97
C THR A 114 -20.43 8.59 -18.43
N ALA A 115 -19.52 8.33 -19.38
CA ALA A 115 -19.87 8.37 -20.81
C ALA A 115 -20.95 7.33 -21.18
N LEU A 116 -20.86 6.10 -20.62
CA LEU A 116 -21.89 5.07 -20.80
C LEU A 116 -23.25 5.53 -20.23
N VAL A 117 -23.26 6.13 -19.04
CA VAL A 117 -24.49 6.68 -18.44
C VAL A 117 -25.11 7.76 -19.32
N ILE A 118 -24.31 8.70 -19.84
CA ILE A 118 -24.79 9.75 -20.74
C ILE A 118 -25.37 9.16 -22.04
N MET A 119 -24.72 8.17 -22.63
CA MET A 119 -25.23 7.50 -23.83
C MET A 119 -26.57 6.80 -23.56
N TRP A 120 -26.69 6.12 -22.42
CA TRP A 120 -27.94 5.49 -21.99
C TRP A 120 -29.05 6.52 -21.78
N GLN A 121 -28.76 7.62 -21.05
CA GLN A 121 -29.70 8.73 -20.86
C GLN A 121 -30.13 9.36 -22.18
N LYS A 122 -29.23 9.52 -23.16
CA LYS A 122 -29.58 10.06 -24.47
C LYS A 122 -30.47 9.11 -25.27
N HIS A 123 -30.20 7.80 -25.23
CA HIS A 123 -30.98 6.82 -26.00
C HIS A 123 -32.39 6.64 -25.46
N TYR A 124 -32.55 6.51 -24.14
CA TYR A 124 -33.85 6.25 -23.51
C TYR A 124 -34.56 7.52 -23.00
N GLY A 125 -33.82 8.57 -22.64
CA GLY A 125 -34.38 9.83 -22.17
C GLY A 125 -34.84 10.78 -23.29
N HIS A 126 -34.18 10.78 -24.46
CA HIS A 126 -34.67 11.52 -25.63
C HIS A 126 -35.92 10.88 -26.24
N LEU A 127 -36.05 9.55 -26.13
CA LEU A 127 -37.22 8.81 -26.58
C LEU A 127 -38.49 9.16 -25.78
N GLY A 128 -38.36 9.55 -24.50
CA GLY A 128 -39.49 9.95 -23.65
C GLY A 128 -40.10 11.32 -23.99
N LEU A 129 -39.30 12.28 -24.48
CA LEU A 129 -39.80 13.58 -24.95
C LEU A 129 -40.42 13.48 -26.36
N CYS A 130 -39.81 12.73 -27.29
CA CYS A 130 -40.39 12.53 -28.63
C CYS A 130 -41.70 11.71 -28.62
N LEU A 131 -41.90 10.80 -27.66
CA LEU A 131 -43.20 10.09 -27.52
C LEU A 131 -44.29 10.92 -26.84
N SER A 132 -43.93 12.09 -26.25
CA SER A 132 -44.85 12.94 -25.49
C SER A 132 -45.30 14.20 -26.23
N ASP A 133 -44.88 14.39 -27.50
CA ASP A 133 -45.34 15.49 -28.36
C ASP A 133 -46.46 15.00 -29.32
N PRO A 134 -47.75 15.11 -28.97
CA PRO A 134 -48.87 14.80 -29.87
C PRO A 134 -49.14 15.89 -30.93
N VAL A 135 -48.25 16.86 -31.13
CA VAL A 135 -48.55 18.10 -31.90
C VAL A 135 -48.06 18.09 -33.35
N ILE A 136 -47.28 17.08 -33.80
CA ILE A 136 -46.74 17.03 -35.18
C ILE A 136 -47.58 16.15 -36.14
N HIS A 137 -48.78 15.69 -35.72
CA HIS A 137 -49.67 14.89 -36.57
C HIS A 137 -51.00 15.59 -36.91
N SER A 138 -51.06 16.93 -36.83
CA SER A 138 -52.28 17.72 -37.14
C SER A 138 -52.04 19.06 -37.86
N LEU A 139 -51.02 19.13 -38.72
CA LEU A 139 -50.96 20.16 -39.77
C LEU A 139 -50.58 19.55 -41.13
#